data_AF-A0A8R1HI47-F1
#
_entry.id   AF-A0A8R1HI47-F1
#
_cell.length_a   1.000
_cell.length_b   1.000
_cell.length_c   1.000
_cell.angle_alpha   90.00
_cell.angle_beta   90.00
_cell.angle_gamma   90.00
#
_symmetry.space_group_name_H-M   'P 1'
#
loop_
_entity.id
_entity.type
_entity.pdbx_description
1 polymer ?
#
loop_
_entity_poly.entity_id
_entity_poly.type
_entity_poly.pdbx_seq_one_letter_code
_entity_poly.pdbx_strand_id
1 'polypeptide(L)'
;MPDKDEENAPCQLYRFGNITAIKKLDEGSRKRVGFKVNVHIYAPSTPFSTHQRKLEQPEDMCPFSDDPPMFGDASFSLGYISDKTYYGVNISMYKDEWIFHYFTSKCVLTSSTLFVRCQVAVCLELRWFTKPPYMNNQANASMLCKEKNGLGLTGNYNADEYSWMASEATPKKAQAAGIPDYEVGKGIWFWVDGKSEKRLKQFVMEDDTHGGTSAYPWWTNQPDGTDVLFCLYMLYRQNYIDDIWWVKLLQCPN
;
A
#
# COMPACT_ATOMS: atom_id res chain seq x y z
N MET A 1 16.79 -16.40 41.67
CA MET A 1 15.31 -16.36 41.69
C MET A 1 14.94 -14.90 41.50
N PRO A 2 14.40 -14.48 40.35
CA PRO A 2 13.99 -13.10 40.17
C PRO A 2 12.73 -12.82 40.99
N ASP A 3 12.71 -11.66 41.63
CA ASP A 3 11.68 -11.21 42.56
C ASP A 3 10.37 -10.92 41.84
N LYS A 4 9.26 -11.37 42.43
CA LYS A 4 7.89 -11.30 41.88
C LYS A 4 7.27 -9.88 41.87
N ASP A 5 8.05 -8.84 42.09
CA ASP A 5 7.57 -7.44 42.14
C ASP A 5 7.94 -6.62 40.88
N GLU A 6 8.49 -7.25 39.83
CA GLU A 6 8.95 -6.60 38.59
C GLU A 6 7.82 -6.12 37.63
N GLU A 7 6.56 -6.45 37.92
CA GLU A 7 5.48 -6.35 36.93
C GLU A 7 4.78 -4.97 36.85
N ASN A 8 5.03 -4.04 37.78
CA ASN A 8 4.19 -2.82 37.90
C ASN A 8 4.97 -1.50 38.11
N ALA A 9 5.95 -1.20 37.27
CA ALA A 9 6.48 0.17 37.21
C ALA A 9 5.45 1.10 36.54
N PRO A 10 4.99 2.20 37.20
CA PRO A 10 3.94 3.05 36.65
C PRO A 10 4.44 3.78 35.40
N CYS A 11 3.85 3.45 34.24
CA CYS A 11 4.06 4.19 33.00
C CYS A 11 3.55 5.62 33.16
N GLN A 12 4.45 6.61 33.08
CA GLN A 12 4.05 8.01 33.01
C GLN A 12 3.57 8.32 31.58
N LEU A 13 2.25 8.40 31.41
CA LEU A 13 1.61 8.82 30.18
C LEU A 13 1.61 10.35 30.08
N TYR A 14 2.42 10.87 29.17
CA TYR A 14 2.40 12.28 28.80
C TYR A 14 1.39 12.50 27.69
N ARG A 15 0.29 13.21 27.97
CA ARG A 15 -0.67 13.67 26.96
C ARG A 15 -0.38 15.15 26.67
N PHE A 16 0.50 15.40 25.72
CA PHE A 16 0.83 16.76 25.28
C PHE A 16 0.81 16.84 23.75
N GLY A 17 0.55 18.04 23.21
CA GLY A 17 0.62 18.32 21.77
C GLY A 17 2.02 18.07 21.18
N ASN A 18 2.21 18.36 19.89
CA ASN A 18 3.41 18.07 19.08
C ASN A 18 4.73 17.97 19.89
N ILE A 19 5.09 16.75 20.31
CA ILE A 19 6.33 16.46 21.03
C ILE A 19 7.43 16.35 19.97
N THR A 20 8.42 17.24 19.96
CA THR A 20 9.49 17.21 18.96
C THR A 20 10.71 16.40 19.40
N ALA A 21 10.96 16.30 20.71
CA ALA A 21 12.03 15.48 21.27
C ALA A 21 11.73 15.03 22.71
N ILE A 22 12.24 13.85 23.10
CA ILE A 22 12.29 13.38 24.50
C ILE A 22 13.69 12.85 24.82
N LYS A 23 14.26 13.31 25.93
CA LYS A 23 15.56 12.81 26.41
C LYS A 23 15.44 11.36 26.91
N LYS A 24 16.39 10.50 26.54
CA LYS A 24 16.52 9.15 27.09
C LYS A 24 16.65 9.25 28.61
N LEU A 25 15.86 8.43 29.30
CA LEU A 25 15.97 8.31 30.75
C LEU A 25 17.31 7.64 31.10
N ASP A 26 17.91 8.08 32.20
CA ASP A 26 19.10 7.44 32.75
C ASP A 26 18.82 5.96 33.04
N GLU A 27 19.78 5.08 32.74
CA GLU A 27 19.64 3.62 32.84
C GLU A 27 19.33 3.18 34.28
N GLY A 28 19.77 3.96 35.29
CA GLY A 28 19.45 3.74 36.70
C GLY A 28 18.10 4.31 37.18
N SER A 29 17.37 5.04 36.33
CA SER A 29 16.24 5.88 36.79
C SER A 29 14.98 5.13 37.21
N ARG A 30 14.87 3.82 36.94
CA ARG A 30 13.67 2.98 37.14
C ARG A 30 12.37 3.54 36.53
N LYS A 31 12.47 4.57 35.69
CA LYS A 31 11.34 5.22 35.01
C LYS A 31 11.25 4.71 33.57
N ARG A 32 10.03 4.68 33.02
CA ARG A 32 9.75 4.22 31.64
C ARG A 32 9.08 5.33 30.85
N VAL A 33 9.49 5.51 29.59
CA VAL A 33 8.79 6.38 28.63
C VAL A 33 7.92 5.50 27.74
N GLY A 34 6.61 5.65 27.85
CA GLY A 34 5.64 5.01 26.96
C GLY A 34 5.05 6.04 25.99
N PHE A 35 5.01 5.69 24.70
CA PHE A 35 4.35 6.52 23.68
C PHE A 35 2.99 5.92 23.36
N LYS A 36 1.91 6.61 23.75
CA LYS A 36 0.56 6.28 23.30
C LYS A 36 0.23 7.11 22.07
N VAL A 37 0.20 6.46 20.91
CA VAL A 37 -0.31 7.08 19.69
C VAL A 37 -1.78 6.72 19.57
N ASN A 38 -2.68 7.69 19.62
CA ASN A 38 -4.08 7.47 19.26
C ASN A 38 -4.18 7.46 17.74
N VAL A 39 -3.93 6.31 17.13
CA VAL A 39 -4.21 6.14 15.70
C VAL A 39 -5.69 5.80 15.58
N HIS A 40 -6.47 6.70 14.98
CA HIS A 40 -7.75 6.28 14.41
C HIS A 40 -7.44 5.45 13.17
N ILE A 41 -7.16 4.16 13.39
CA ILE A 41 -7.06 3.19 12.30
C ILE A 41 -8.48 2.99 11.80
N TYR A 42 -8.83 3.61 10.68
CA TYR A 42 -9.99 3.17 9.90
C TYR A 42 -9.67 1.78 9.38
N ALA A 43 -10.04 0.75 10.13
CA ALA A 43 -10.00 -0.61 9.61
C ALA A 43 -10.97 -0.67 8.42
N PRO A 44 -10.50 -1.00 7.22
CA PRO A 44 -11.41 -1.20 6.10
C PRO A 44 -12.33 -2.38 6.40
N SER A 45 -13.63 -2.11 6.30
CA SER A 45 -14.66 -3.11 6.51
C SER A 45 -14.69 -4.06 5.30
N THR A 46 -13.95 -5.16 5.36
CA THR A 46 -14.17 -6.26 4.42
C THR A 46 -15.56 -6.87 4.65
N PRO A 47 -16.34 -7.22 3.61
CA PRO A 47 -17.70 -7.78 3.77
C PRO A 47 -17.74 -9.25 4.23
N PHE A 48 -16.61 -9.93 4.44
CA PHE A 48 -16.55 -11.38 4.62
C PHE A 48 -15.70 -11.86 5.82
N SER A 49 -15.43 -11.00 6.79
CA SER A 49 -14.85 -11.42 8.07
C SER A 49 -15.63 -10.83 9.23
N THR A 50 -16.38 -11.68 9.94
CA THR A 50 -16.98 -11.39 11.26
C THR A 50 -15.93 -11.31 12.38
N HIS A 51 -14.65 -11.20 12.05
CA HIS A 51 -13.63 -10.76 12.96
C HIS A 51 -13.16 -9.37 12.53
N GLN A 52 -13.79 -8.35 13.11
CA GLN A 52 -13.06 -7.12 13.38
C GLN A 52 -11.82 -7.56 14.16
N ARG A 53 -10.66 -7.71 13.49
CA ARG A 53 -9.40 -7.51 14.19
C ARG A 53 -9.36 -6.02 14.52
N LYS A 54 -10.06 -5.66 15.61
CA LYS A 54 -9.52 -4.72 16.56
C LYS A 54 -8.07 -5.15 16.68
N LEU A 55 -7.14 -4.30 16.25
CA LEU A 55 -5.79 -4.43 16.79
C LEU A 55 -6.01 -4.16 18.28
N GLU A 56 -6.35 -5.21 19.03
CA GLU A 56 -6.13 -5.23 20.46
C GLU A 56 -4.61 -5.16 20.56
N GLN A 57 -4.07 -3.95 20.45
CA GLN A 57 -2.92 -3.64 21.25
C GLN A 57 -3.39 -3.97 22.66
N PRO A 58 -2.78 -4.96 23.34
CA PRO A 58 -3.11 -5.21 24.72
C PRO A 58 -2.97 -3.86 25.43
N GLU A 59 -4.06 -3.38 26.03
CA GLU A 59 -4.10 -2.04 26.64
C GLU A 59 -3.04 -1.87 27.75
N ASP A 60 -2.36 -2.97 28.15
CA ASP A 60 -1.48 -3.02 29.31
C ASP A 60 -0.12 -3.72 29.10
N MET A 61 0.38 -3.93 27.87
CA MET A 61 1.75 -4.46 27.72
C MET A 61 2.59 -3.67 26.72
N CYS A 62 3.33 -2.69 27.24
CA CYS A 62 4.62 -2.35 26.66
C CYS A 62 5.53 -3.58 26.86
N PRO A 63 5.93 -4.30 25.79
CA PRO A 63 6.83 -5.44 25.95
C PRO A 63 8.14 -4.95 26.56
N PHE A 64 8.66 -5.72 27.50
CA PHE A 64 10.02 -5.54 28.03
C PHE A 64 11.01 -5.70 26.88
N SER A 65 11.51 -4.58 26.37
CA SER A 65 12.64 -4.51 25.46
C SER A 65 13.54 -3.40 26.00
N ASP A 66 14.78 -3.75 26.32
CA ASP A 66 15.80 -2.77 26.75
C ASP A 66 16.20 -1.83 25.59
N ASP A 67 15.91 -2.24 24.35
CA ASP A 67 16.21 -1.50 23.14
C ASP A 67 14.98 -0.74 22.60
N PRO A 68 15.06 0.59 22.42
CA PRO A 68 14.03 1.41 21.76
C PRO A 68 14.52 2.05 20.42
N PRO A 69 13.59 2.57 19.56
CA PRO A 69 12.17 2.68 19.81
C PRO A 69 11.39 1.47 19.26
N MET A 70 10.53 0.93 20.13
CA MET A 70 9.57 -0.15 19.87
C MET A 70 10.21 -1.49 19.47
N PHE A 71 10.35 -2.41 20.42
CA PHE A 71 10.83 -3.79 20.22
C PHE A 71 12.30 -3.91 19.74
N GLY A 72 13.13 -2.90 20.00
CA GLY A 72 14.55 -2.93 19.67
C GLY A 72 14.95 -2.41 18.30
N ASP A 73 14.00 -1.82 17.55
CA ASP A 73 14.35 -1.11 16.32
C ASP A 73 15.13 0.17 16.65
N ALA A 74 15.90 0.71 15.69
CA ALA A 74 16.61 1.99 15.84
C ALA A 74 15.76 3.20 15.40
N SER A 75 14.65 2.92 14.71
CA SER A 75 13.71 3.91 14.20
C SER A 75 12.34 3.28 14.00
N PHE A 76 11.27 4.05 14.21
CA PHE A 76 9.89 3.62 14.03
C PHE A 76 9.11 4.63 13.19
N SER A 77 8.33 4.16 12.23
CA SER A 77 7.48 5.01 11.38
C SER A 77 6.03 4.58 11.47
N LEU A 78 5.13 5.56 11.50
CA LEU A 78 3.69 5.34 11.50
C LEU A 78 2.98 6.51 10.84
N GLY A 79 1.82 6.27 10.26
CA GLY A 79 0.94 7.35 9.86
C GLY A 79 -0.48 6.90 9.55
N TYR A 80 -1.32 7.88 9.27
CA TYR A 80 -2.74 7.68 8.95
C TYR A 80 -3.17 8.70 7.89
N ILE A 81 -4.29 8.40 7.23
CA ILE A 81 -4.91 9.33 6.28
C ILE A 81 -6.11 10.00 6.95
N SER A 82 -6.18 11.33 6.83
CA SER A 82 -7.37 12.12 7.14
C SER A 82 -7.53 13.19 6.06
N ASP A 83 -8.75 13.40 5.57
CA ASP A 83 -9.05 14.42 4.55
C ASP A 83 -8.05 14.45 3.37
N LYS A 84 -7.81 13.27 2.77
CA LYS A 84 -6.86 13.07 1.64
C LYS A 84 -5.42 13.52 1.92
N THR A 85 -5.06 13.63 3.19
CA THR A 85 -3.73 14.01 3.67
C THR A 85 -3.18 12.87 4.50
N TYR A 86 -1.97 12.43 4.18
CA TYR A 86 -1.21 11.52 5.03
C TYR A 86 -0.57 12.34 6.14
N TYR A 87 -0.74 11.90 7.38
CA TYR A 87 -0.06 12.43 8.55
C TYR A 87 0.88 11.33 9.05
N GLY A 88 2.17 11.58 8.94
CA GLY A 88 3.23 10.65 9.30
C GLY A 88 4.05 11.14 10.48
N VAL A 89 4.61 10.20 11.23
CA VAL A 89 5.64 10.43 12.23
C VAL A 89 6.77 9.43 12.02
N ASN A 90 8.00 9.93 11.99
CA ASN A 90 9.20 9.12 12.13
C ASN A 90 9.81 9.40 13.50
N ILE A 91 10.07 8.35 14.26
CA ILE A 91 10.72 8.39 15.57
C ILE A 91 12.11 7.78 15.38
N SER A 92 13.15 8.49 15.80
CA SER A 92 14.54 8.03 15.67
C SER A 92 15.37 8.45 16.87
N MET A 93 16.45 7.72 17.14
CA MET A 93 17.39 8.05 18.21
C MET A 93 18.55 8.89 17.68
N TYR A 94 18.85 10.00 18.35
CA TYR A 94 20.03 10.80 18.06
C TYR A 94 20.60 11.36 19.36
N LYS A 95 21.85 11.03 19.68
CA LYS A 95 22.58 11.51 20.88
C LYS A 95 21.76 11.39 22.17
N ASP A 96 21.20 10.20 22.41
CA ASP A 96 20.36 9.90 23.58
C ASP A 96 19.06 10.73 23.66
N GLU A 97 18.59 11.24 22.52
CA GLU A 97 17.28 11.89 22.41
C GLU A 97 16.44 11.17 21.36
N TRP A 98 15.18 10.90 21.73
CA TRP A 98 14.14 10.48 20.80
C TRP A 98 13.67 11.69 20.03
N ILE A 99 13.95 11.73 18.73
CA ILE A 99 13.52 12.78 17.82
C ILE A 99 12.24 12.34 17.11
N PHE A 100 11.24 13.22 17.14
CA PHE A 100 9.96 13.06 16.48
C PHE A 100 9.91 13.98 15.27
N HIS A 101 9.87 13.38 14.09
CA HIS A 101 9.69 14.09 12.84
C HIS A 101 8.29 13.86 12.30
N TYR A 102 7.41 14.83 12.56
CA TYR A 102 6.07 14.85 11.97
C TYR A 102 6.11 15.45 10.57
N PHE A 103 5.39 14.84 9.66
CA PHE A 103 5.28 15.32 8.29
C PHE A 103 3.88 15.07 7.74
N THR A 104 3.54 15.81 6.70
CA THR A 104 2.31 15.57 5.94
C THR A 104 2.64 15.35 4.47
N SER A 105 1.85 14.53 3.81
CA SER A 105 1.96 14.28 2.38
C SER A 105 0.60 14.25 1.72
N LYS A 106 0.54 14.67 0.46
CA LYS A 106 -0.66 14.67 -0.39
C LYS A 106 -0.27 14.20 -1.78
N CYS A 107 -1.20 13.60 -2.49
CA CYS A 107 -1.00 13.33 -3.90
C CYS A 107 -0.96 14.65 -4.68
N VAL A 108 0.07 14.78 -5.54
CA VAL A 108 0.27 15.98 -6.38
C VAL A 108 -0.82 16.10 -7.44
N LEU A 109 -1.23 14.95 -8.00
CA LEU A 109 -2.27 14.89 -9.02
C LEU A 109 -3.64 14.71 -8.36
N THR A 110 -4.60 15.49 -8.83
CA THR A 110 -6.00 15.44 -8.36
C THR A 110 -6.73 14.17 -8.79
N SER A 111 -6.24 13.51 -9.85
CA SER A 111 -6.69 12.20 -10.34
C SER A 111 -6.18 11.04 -9.48
N SER A 112 -5.18 11.26 -8.63
CA SER A 112 -4.62 10.23 -7.77
C SER A 112 -5.38 10.09 -6.45
N THR A 113 -5.40 8.87 -5.92
CA THR A 113 -5.94 8.57 -4.60
C THR A 113 -4.83 8.09 -3.67
N LEU A 114 -4.88 8.57 -2.43
CA LEU A 114 -3.88 8.29 -1.40
C LEU A 114 -4.24 7.00 -0.66
N PHE A 115 -3.27 6.10 -0.52
CA PHE A 115 -3.36 4.87 0.26
C PHE A 115 -2.16 4.73 1.20
N VAL A 116 -2.30 3.86 2.21
CA VAL A 116 -1.18 3.46 3.09
C VAL A 116 -0.89 1.98 2.86
N ARG A 117 0.34 1.68 2.46
CA ARG A 117 0.86 0.32 2.33
C ARG A 117 1.89 0.10 3.42
N CYS A 118 1.60 -0.82 4.35
CA CYS A 118 2.34 -0.95 5.61
C CYS A 118 2.43 0.39 6.37
N GLN A 119 3.56 1.08 6.26
CA GLN A 119 3.89 2.34 6.92
C GLN A 119 4.21 3.47 5.93
N VAL A 120 4.05 3.22 4.63
CA VAL A 120 4.38 4.15 3.56
C VAL A 120 3.09 4.62 2.88
N ALA A 121 2.98 5.93 2.67
CA ALA A 121 1.89 6.50 1.90
C ALA A 121 2.22 6.46 0.40
N VAL A 122 1.26 6.00 -0.40
CA VAL A 122 1.38 5.91 -1.86
C VAL A 122 0.22 6.63 -2.53
N CYS A 123 0.47 7.11 -3.75
CA CYS A 123 -0.55 7.74 -4.59
C CYS A 123 -0.80 6.87 -5.81
N LEU A 124 -2.01 6.35 -5.92
CA LEU A 124 -2.42 5.51 -7.04
C LEU A 124 -3.21 6.33 -8.05
N GLU A 125 -2.96 6.10 -9.33
CA GLU A 125 -3.67 6.75 -10.42
C GLU A 125 -3.93 5.72 -11.52
N LEU A 126 -5.16 5.68 -12.04
CA LEU A 126 -5.45 4.94 -13.27
C LEU A 126 -5.25 5.86 -14.47
N ARG A 127 -4.46 5.40 -15.45
CA ARG A 127 -4.15 6.17 -16.66
C ARG A 127 -4.67 5.48 -17.91
N TRP A 128 -5.33 6.27 -18.76
CA TRP A 128 -5.92 5.82 -20.02
C TRP A 128 -5.00 6.19 -21.19
N PHE A 129 -4.91 5.30 -22.19
CA PHE A 129 -4.36 5.67 -23.50
C PHE A 129 -5.38 6.51 -24.25
N THR A 130 -5.19 7.82 -24.28
CA THR A 130 -6.15 8.77 -24.88
C THR A 130 -5.94 9.02 -26.38
N LYS A 131 -5.00 8.31 -27.00
CA LYS A 131 -4.70 8.37 -28.43
C LYS A 131 -4.57 6.97 -29.02
N PRO A 132 -4.88 6.77 -30.31
CA PRO A 132 -4.64 5.48 -30.97
C PRO A 132 -3.17 5.02 -30.86
N PRO A 133 -2.92 3.73 -30.60
CA PRO A 133 -3.91 2.71 -30.25
C PRO A 133 -4.42 2.89 -28.80
N TYR A 134 -5.74 2.92 -28.62
CA TYR A 134 -6.40 3.12 -27.31
C TYR A 134 -6.24 1.91 -26.37
N MET A 135 -5.79 0.78 -26.91
CA MET A 135 -5.38 -0.42 -26.21
C MET A 135 -3.94 -0.70 -26.60
N ASN A 136 -3.04 -0.79 -25.62
CA ASN A 136 -1.61 -0.93 -25.89
C ASN A 136 -1.00 -2.00 -24.99
N ASN A 137 0.25 -2.38 -25.24
CA ASN A 137 0.95 -3.40 -24.46
C ASN A 137 1.38 -2.90 -23.07
N GLN A 138 1.77 -3.83 -22.20
CA GLN A 138 2.17 -3.53 -20.82
C GLN A 138 3.39 -2.59 -20.75
N ALA A 139 4.36 -2.74 -21.65
CA ALA A 139 5.54 -1.86 -21.68
C ALA A 139 5.15 -0.39 -21.93
N ASN A 140 4.21 -0.14 -22.83
CA ASN A 140 3.65 1.19 -23.07
C ASN A 140 2.83 1.69 -21.87
N ALA A 141 2.16 0.81 -21.14
CA ALA A 141 1.45 1.18 -19.91
C ALA A 141 2.41 1.55 -18.78
N SER A 142 3.51 0.80 -18.62
CA SER A 142 4.62 1.14 -17.72
C SER A 142 5.21 2.51 -18.02
N MET A 143 5.49 2.81 -19.28
CA MET A 143 5.97 4.14 -19.68
C MET A 143 4.94 5.24 -19.39
N LEU A 144 3.66 5.01 -19.69
CA LEU A 144 2.59 5.96 -19.38
C LEU A 144 2.47 6.24 -17.87
N CYS A 145 2.64 5.23 -17.03
CA CYS A 145 2.61 5.37 -15.58
C CYS A 145 3.87 6.04 -15.01
N LYS A 146 4.98 6.03 -15.72
CA LYS A 146 6.21 6.77 -15.35
C LYS A 146 6.18 8.26 -15.68
N GLU A 147 5.25 8.70 -16.54
CA GLU A 147 5.10 10.13 -16.83
C GLU A 147 4.72 10.92 -15.57
N LYS A 148 5.07 12.21 -15.52
CA LYS A 148 4.77 13.11 -14.39
C LYS A 148 5.26 12.58 -13.04
N ASN A 149 6.45 11.97 -13.01
CA ASN A 149 7.11 11.42 -11.82
C ASN A 149 6.37 10.24 -11.16
N GLY A 150 5.56 9.49 -11.90
CA GLY A 150 5.08 8.20 -11.42
C GLY A 150 6.20 7.16 -11.39
N LEU A 151 6.06 6.13 -10.54
CA LEU A 151 7.09 5.11 -10.35
C LEU A 151 7.05 4.02 -11.44
N GLY A 152 5.87 3.73 -11.98
CA GLY A 152 5.67 2.60 -12.88
C GLY A 152 4.27 2.03 -12.76
N LEU A 153 4.09 0.83 -13.31
CA LEU A 153 2.89 0.05 -13.01
C LEU A 153 2.88 -0.32 -11.54
N THR A 154 1.67 -0.43 -11.00
CA THR A 154 1.42 -0.86 -9.62
C THR A 154 0.32 -1.92 -9.61
N GLY A 155 0.23 -2.65 -8.51
CA GLY A 155 -0.83 -3.59 -8.18
C GLY A 155 -1.65 -3.11 -7.00
N ASN A 156 -2.65 -3.88 -6.60
CA ASN A 156 -3.33 -3.66 -5.34
C ASN A 156 -2.53 -4.29 -4.19
N TYR A 157 -2.32 -3.54 -3.11
CA TYR A 157 -1.72 -4.07 -1.86
C TYR A 157 -2.75 -4.81 -0.99
N ASN A 158 -4.04 -4.46 -1.13
CA ASN A 158 -5.14 -5.06 -0.38
C ASN A 158 -6.45 -4.99 -1.18
N ALA A 159 -7.55 -5.44 -0.57
CA ALA A 159 -8.86 -5.50 -1.22
C ALA A 159 -9.48 -4.10 -1.47
N ASP A 160 -9.13 -3.08 -0.68
CA ASP A 160 -9.65 -1.73 -0.86
C ASP A 160 -9.01 -1.04 -2.05
N GLU A 161 -7.68 -1.17 -2.19
CA GLU A 161 -6.98 -0.72 -3.39
C GLU A 161 -7.53 -1.41 -4.63
N TYR A 162 -7.76 -2.73 -4.57
CA TYR A 162 -8.38 -3.46 -5.68
C TYR A 162 -9.76 -2.90 -6.03
N SER A 163 -10.61 -2.72 -5.02
CA SER A 163 -11.98 -2.22 -5.21
C SER A 163 -11.98 -0.80 -5.79
N TRP A 164 -11.05 0.04 -5.33
CA TRP A 164 -10.86 1.39 -5.88
C TRP A 164 -10.40 1.31 -7.35
N MET A 165 -9.38 0.52 -7.67
CA MET A 165 -8.89 0.34 -9.05
C MET A 165 -10.02 -0.13 -9.99
N ALA A 166 -10.80 -1.13 -9.58
CA ALA A 166 -11.96 -1.60 -10.34
C ALA A 166 -13.04 -0.52 -10.53
N SER A 167 -13.23 0.36 -9.54
CA SER A 167 -14.15 1.49 -9.61
C SER A 167 -13.66 2.64 -10.51
N GLU A 168 -12.34 2.75 -10.72
CA GLU A 168 -11.73 3.67 -11.66
C GLU A 168 -11.77 3.14 -13.10
N ALA A 169 -11.65 1.82 -13.27
CA ALA A 169 -11.60 1.15 -14.56
C ALA A 169 -12.99 0.87 -15.18
N THR A 170 -13.82 1.90 -15.35
CA THR A 170 -15.19 1.75 -15.87
C THR A 170 -15.35 2.30 -17.30
N PRO A 171 -16.28 1.77 -18.12
CA PRO A 171 -16.64 2.32 -19.42
C PRO A 171 -16.93 3.82 -19.39
N LYS A 172 -17.68 4.28 -18.38
CA LYS A 172 -18.01 5.70 -18.20
C LYS A 172 -16.77 6.56 -17.99
N LYS A 173 -15.79 6.09 -17.21
CA LYS A 173 -14.53 6.81 -16.98
C LYS A 173 -13.60 6.75 -18.20
N ALA A 174 -13.59 5.64 -18.93
CA ALA A 174 -12.90 5.52 -20.21
C ALA A 174 -13.42 6.55 -21.24
N GLN A 175 -14.75 6.65 -21.40
CA GLN A 175 -15.39 7.64 -22.26
C GLN A 175 -15.06 9.07 -21.83
N ALA A 176 -15.12 9.36 -20.52
CA ALA A 176 -14.75 10.66 -19.98
C ALA A 176 -13.27 11.02 -20.21
N ALA A 177 -12.40 10.02 -20.35
CA ALA A 177 -11.00 10.19 -20.72
C ALA A 177 -10.76 10.36 -22.23
N GLY A 178 -11.82 10.33 -23.06
CA GLY A 178 -11.74 10.51 -24.51
C GLY A 178 -11.55 9.22 -25.30
N ILE A 179 -11.77 8.04 -24.70
CA ILE A 179 -11.76 6.78 -25.42
C ILE A 179 -13.09 6.64 -26.22
N PRO A 180 -13.04 6.39 -27.54
CA PRO A 180 -14.25 6.25 -28.35
C PRO A 180 -15.14 5.07 -27.94
N ASP A 181 -16.45 5.23 -28.09
CA ASP A 181 -17.45 4.22 -27.72
C ASP A 181 -17.23 2.86 -28.38
N TYR A 182 -16.75 2.84 -29.64
CA TYR A 182 -16.47 1.60 -30.34
C TYR A 182 -15.29 0.82 -29.74
N GLU A 183 -14.32 1.48 -29.10
CA GLU A 183 -13.24 0.81 -28.36
C GLU A 183 -13.74 0.34 -26.99
N VAL A 184 -14.50 1.18 -26.29
CA VAL A 184 -15.12 0.81 -25.02
C VAL A 184 -16.04 -0.42 -25.17
N GLY A 185 -16.74 -0.52 -26.31
CA GLY A 185 -17.60 -1.64 -26.66
C GLY A 185 -16.89 -2.99 -26.86
N LYS A 186 -15.57 -3.00 -27.12
CA LYS A 186 -14.78 -4.24 -27.23
C LYS A 186 -14.44 -4.87 -25.88
N GLY A 187 -14.69 -4.14 -24.78
CA GLY A 187 -14.33 -4.54 -23.42
C GLY A 187 -13.23 -3.66 -22.85
N ILE A 188 -13.31 -3.40 -21.54
CA ILE A 188 -12.31 -2.64 -20.80
C ILE A 188 -11.46 -3.60 -19.98
N TRP A 189 -10.16 -3.44 -20.10
CA TRP A 189 -9.17 -4.13 -19.30
C TRP A 189 -7.97 -3.19 -19.11
N PHE A 190 -7.17 -3.45 -18.09
CA PHE A 190 -6.02 -2.60 -17.79
C PHE A 190 -4.87 -3.42 -17.22
N TRP A 191 -3.67 -2.96 -17.54
CA TRP A 191 -2.45 -3.57 -17.03
C TRP A 191 -2.28 -3.27 -15.55
N VAL A 192 -1.89 -4.30 -14.80
CA VAL A 192 -1.39 -4.18 -13.44
C VAL A 192 0.08 -4.61 -13.42
N ASP A 193 0.77 -4.30 -12.33
CA ASP A 193 2.17 -4.66 -12.20
C ASP A 193 2.37 -6.18 -12.17
N GLY A 194 3.46 -6.62 -12.80
CA GLY A 194 3.86 -8.03 -12.87
C GLY A 194 4.03 -8.53 -14.29
N LYS A 195 5.26 -8.96 -14.59
CA LYS A 195 5.61 -9.62 -15.85
C LYS A 195 6.46 -10.86 -15.59
N SER A 196 6.06 -11.99 -16.14
CA SER A 196 6.90 -13.19 -16.14
C SER A 196 7.97 -13.03 -17.21
N GLU A 197 9.25 -13.17 -16.83
CA GLU A 197 10.36 -13.03 -17.79
C GLU A 197 11.22 -14.28 -17.91
N LYS A 198 11.57 -14.88 -16.77
CA LYS A 198 12.58 -15.95 -16.71
C LYS A 198 12.03 -17.30 -16.27
N ARG A 199 10.89 -17.30 -15.56
CA ARG A 199 10.32 -18.48 -14.92
C ARG A 199 8.79 -18.42 -15.00
N LEU A 200 8.19 -19.58 -15.25
CA LEU A 200 6.74 -19.77 -15.27
C LEU A 200 6.15 -19.29 -13.94
N LYS A 201 5.07 -18.50 -14.01
CA LYS A 201 4.29 -18.02 -12.86
C LYS A 201 5.09 -17.25 -11.81
N GLN A 202 6.27 -16.75 -12.17
CA GLN A 202 7.05 -15.82 -11.35
C GLN A 202 7.09 -14.48 -12.05
N PHE A 203 6.58 -13.45 -11.36
CA PHE A 203 6.40 -12.12 -11.92
C PHE A 203 7.43 -11.16 -11.32
N VAL A 204 8.12 -10.46 -12.20
CA VAL A 204 8.95 -9.30 -11.84
C VAL A 204 8.01 -8.11 -11.69
N MET A 205 8.14 -7.42 -10.56
CA MET A 205 7.34 -6.25 -10.19
C MET A 205 8.17 -4.98 -10.38
N GLU A 206 7.54 -3.92 -10.85
CA GLU A 206 8.11 -2.57 -10.89
C GLU A 206 7.94 -1.82 -9.56
N ASP A 207 6.85 -2.09 -8.84
CA ASP A 207 6.51 -1.47 -7.57
C ASP A 207 6.66 -2.48 -6.43
N ASP A 208 7.66 -2.24 -5.57
CA ASP A 208 7.99 -3.09 -4.44
C ASP A 208 7.03 -2.90 -3.25
N THR A 209 6.15 -1.89 -3.28
CA THR A 209 5.31 -1.54 -2.13
C THR A 209 4.00 -2.32 -2.05
N HIS A 210 3.53 -2.97 -3.13
CA HIS A 210 2.26 -3.74 -3.13
C HIS A 210 2.40 -5.22 -2.72
N GLY A 211 3.60 -5.66 -2.35
CA GLY A 211 3.82 -7.03 -1.83
C GLY A 211 3.83 -8.12 -2.92
N GLY A 212 3.94 -7.74 -4.19
CA GLY A 212 3.96 -8.68 -5.30
C GLY A 212 2.57 -9.24 -5.60
N THR A 213 2.45 -10.55 -5.83
CA THR A 213 1.18 -11.17 -6.25
C THR A 213 0.28 -11.61 -5.09
N SER A 214 0.72 -11.44 -3.84
CA SER A 214 0.03 -12.02 -2.67
C SER A 214 -1.36 -11.44 -2.43
N ALA A 215 -1.57 -10.19 -2.81
CA ALA A 215 -2.84 -9.49 -2.66
C ALA A 215 -3.73 -9.58 -3.91
N TYR A 216 -3.23 -10.16 -5.01
CA TYR A 216 -3.98 -10.25 -6.24
C TYR A 216 -5.08 -11.29 -6.09
N PRO A 217 -6.36 -10.94 -6.32
CA PRO A 217 -7.43 -11.91 -6.29
C PRO A 217 -7.31 -12.77 -7.55
N TRP A 218 -6.71 -13.95 -7.44
CA TRP A 218 -6.62 -14.87 -8.57
C TRP A 218 -7.96 -15.56 -8.82
N TRP A 219 -8.31 -15.78 -10.09
CA TRP A 219 -9.35 -16.74 -10.41
C TRP A 219 -8.88 -18.17 -10.09
N THR A 220 -9.82 -19.10 -9.99
CA THR A 220 -9.50 -20.50 -9.70
C THR A 220 -8.55 -21.05 -10.78
N ASN A 221 -7.44 -21.65 -10.34
CA ASN A 221 -6.33 -22.17 -11.16
C ASN A 221 -5.45 -21.11 -11.86
N GLN A 222 -5.62 -19.82 -11.57
CA GLN A 222 -4.73 -18.77 -12.05
C GLN A 222 -3.55 -18.51 -11.09
N PRO A 223 -2.42 -17.97 -11.60
CA PRO A 223 -2.10 -17.76 -13.01
C PRO A 223 -1.88 -19.09 -13.75
N ASP A 224 -2.37 -19.21 -14.98
CA ASP A 224 -2.42 -20.43 -15.79
C ASP A 224 -1.38 -20.44 -16.92
N GLY A 225 -0.64 -19.34 -17.07
CA GLY A 225 0.42 -19.18 -18.05
C GLY A 225 1.35 -20.37 -18.13
N THR A 226 1.40 -20.96 -19.32
CA THR A 226 2.20 -22.14 -19.63
C THR A 226 3.59 -21.80 -20.15
N ASP A 227 3.90 -20.50 -20.30
CA ASP A 227 5.17 -19.99 -20.81
C ASP A 227 5.62 -18.75 -20.00
N VAL A 228 6.83 -18.29 -20.26
CA VAL A 228 7.31 -16.98 -19.84
C VAL A 228 6.68 -15.87 -20.69
N LEU A 229 6.92 -14.61 -20.33
CA LEU A 229 6.41 -13.42 -21.03
C LEU A 229 4.89 -13.22 -20.91
N PHE A 230 4.32 -13.66 -19.78
CA PHE A 230 2.96 -13.31 -19.39
C PHE A 230 2.94 -12.00 -18.61
N CYS A 231 1.97 -11.15 -18.90
CA CYS A 231 1.73 -9.90 -18.20
C CYS A 231 0.41 -9.97 -17.44
N LEU A 232 0.33 -9.26 -16.32
CA LEU A 232 -0.84 -9.27 -15.45
C LEU A 232 -1.81 -8.14 -15.80
N TYR A 233 -3.09 -8.44 -15.80
CA TYR A 233 -4.14 -7.49 -16.13
C TYR A 233 -5.41 -7.73 -15.33
N MET A 234 -6.26 -6.70 -15.27
CA MET A 234 -7.60 -6.78 -14.70
C MET A 234 -8.64 -6.48 -15.78
N LEU A 235 -9.69 -7.28 -15.81
CA LEU A 235 -10.85 -7.07 -16.68
C LEU A 235 -11.96 -6.33 -15.95
N TYR A 236 -12.57 -5.36 -16.61
CA TYR A 236 -13.75 -4.69 -16.10
C TYR A 236 -14.88 -5.71 -15.87
N ARG A 237 -15.50 -5.66 -14.68
CA ARG A 237 -16.50 -6.59 -14.13
C ARG A 237 -15.97 -7.94 -13.65
N GLN A 238 -14.67 -8.20 -13.78
CA GLN A 238 -14.08 -9.35 -13.11
C GLN A 238 -13.57 -8.93 -11.73
N ASN A 239 -13.79 -9.81 -10.76
CA ASN A 239 -13.31 -9.63 -9.39
C ASN A 239 -11.98 -10.38 -9.19
N TYR A 240 -11.19 -10.51 -10.27
CA TYR A 240 -9.92 -11.20 -10.26
C TYR A 240 -8.90 -10.56 -11.22
N ILE A 241 -7.63 -10.83 -10.94
CA ILE A 241 -6.48 -10.59 -11.83
C ILE A 241 -6.20 -11.87 -12.61
N ASP A 242 -5.84 -11.70 -13.88
CA ASP A 242 -5.52 -12.78 -14.81
C ASP A 242 -4.17 -12.52 -15.48
N ASP A 243 -3.60 -13.55 -16.09
CA ASP A 243 -2.36 -13.45 -16.84
C ASP A 243 -2.57 -13.75 -18.33
N ILE A 244 -1.82 -13.04 -19.17
CA ILE A 244 -1.95 -13.20 -20.62
C ILE A 244 -0.60 -13.10 -21.32
N TRP A 245 -0.42 -13.95 -22.32
CA TRP A 245 0.79 -13.95 -23.12
C TRP A 245 0.92 -12.63 -23.89
N TRP A 246 2.05 -11.94 -23.70
CA TRP A 246 2.30 -10.59 -24.21
C TRP A 246 2.06 -10.39 -25.72
N VAL A 247 2.23 -11.44 -26.54
CA VAL A 247 1.99 -11.37 -28.00
C VAL A 247 0.50 -11.45 -28.35
N LYS A 248 -0.33 -12.12 -27.54
CA LYS A 248 -1.76 -12.31 -27.83
C LYS A 248 -2.58 -11.01 -27.79
N LEU A 249 -2.12 -9.98 -27.06
CA LEU A 249 -2.78 -8.68 -27.00
C LEU A 249 -2.24 -7.62 -27.97
N LEU A 250 -1.22 -7.94 -28.77
CA LEU A 250 -0.85 -7.15 -29.96
C LEU A 250 -1.78 -7.42 -31.14
N GLN A 251 -2.68 -8.41 -31.02
CA GLN A 251 -3.72 -8.73 -31.98
C GLN A 251 -5.06 -8.46 -31.31
N CYS A 252 -5.58 -7.23 -31.45
CA CYS A 252 -7.03 -7.07 -31.35
C CYS A 252 -7.68 -8.04 -32.34
N PRO A 253 -8.76 -8.75 -31.97
CA PRO A 253 -9.58 -9.40 -32.99
C PRO A 253 -10.06 -8.31 -33.95
N ASN A 254 -9.83 -8.52 -35.25
CA ASN A 254 -10.49 -7.77 -36.31
C ASN A 254 -12.00 -7.97 -36.23
#